data_AF-A0A7K3HFL4-F1
#
_entry.id   AF-A0A7K3HFL4-F1
#
_cell.length_a   1.000
_cell.length_b   1.000
_cell.length_c   1.000
_cell.angle_alpha   90.00
_cell.angle_beta   90.00
_cell.angle_gamma   90.00
#
_symmetry.space_group_name_H-M   'P 1'
#
loop_
_entity.id
_entity.type
_entity.pdbx_description
1 polymer ?
#
loop_
_entity_poly.entity_id
_entity_poly.type
_entity_poly.pdbx_seq_one_letter_code
_entity_poly.pdbx_strand_id
1 'polypeptide(L)'
;MTLEATVQAGQLRVSVRDDDPCGMPWPQAAQGDGTAPEPAPETAEHGRGLLLVQACADDWGTMWHGGRPPTGKSVWFRLVDRGGR
;
A
#
# COMPACT_ATOMS: atom_id res chain seq x y z
N MET A 1 12.97 -5.19 -3.06
CA MET A 1 11.86 -4.22 -3.23
C MET A 1 11.92 -3.63 -4.63
N THR A 2 10.79 -3.62 -5.34
CA THR A 2 10.66 -3.09 -6.71
C THR A 2 9.45 -2.18 -6.80
N LEU A 3 9.56 -1.06 -7.50
CA LEU A 3 8.45 -0.15 -7.77
C LEU A 3 8.19 -0.13 -9.28
N GLU A 4 6.94 -0.35 -9.66
CA GLU A 4 6.47 -0.26 -11.03
C GLU A 4 5.35 0.78 -11.12
N ALA A 5 5.45 1.67 -12.11
CA ALA A 5 4.43 2.65 -12.42
C ALA A 5 4.06 2.54 -13.90
N THR A 6 2.79 2.25 -14.17
CA THR A 6 2.24 2.21 -15.53
C THR A 6 1.31 3.40 -15.71
N VAL A 7 1.64 4.27 -16.66
CA VAL A 7 0.81 5.41 -17.05
C VAL A 7 0.05 5.04 -18.32
N GLN A 8 -1.27 5.17 -18.29
CA GLN A 8 -2.17 5.02 -19.42
C GLN A 8 -2.98 6.31 -19.58
N ALA A 9 -3.63 6.50 -20.72
CA ALA A 9 -4.46 7.67 -20.95
C ALA A 9 -5.55 7.77 -19.85
N GLY A 10 -5.43 8.78 -18.99
CA GLY A 10 -6.35 9.05 -17.88
C GLY A 10 -6.20 8.14 -16.66
N GLN A 11 -5.13 7.35 -16.53
CA GLN A 11 -4.93 6.47 -15.37
C GLN A 11 -3.45 6.26 -15.05
N LEU A 12 -3.12 6.30 -13.75
CA LEU A 12 -1.87 5.82 -13.19
C LEU A 12 -2.13 4.56 -12.37
N ARG A 13 -1.34 3.50 -12.59
CA ARG A 13 -1.26 2.34 -11.70
C ARG A 13 0.15 2.25 -11.13
N VAL A 14 0.26 2.18 -9.81
CA VAL A 14 1.53 1.96 -9.11
C VAL A 14 1.46 0.62 -8.37
N SER A 15 2.55 -0.13 -8.41
CA SER A 15 2.74 -1.38 -7.67
C SER A 15 4.09 -1.35 -6.97
N VAL A 16 4.10 -1.63 -5.68
CA VAL A 16 5.31 -1.75 -4.87
C VAL A 16 5.42 -3.18 -4.41
N ARG A 17 6.43 -3.90 -4.90
CA ARG A 17 6.75 -5.28 -4.56
C ARG A 17 7.81 -5.35 -3.48
N ASP A 18 7.57 -6.21 -2.50
CA ASP A 18 8.54 -6.68 -1.53
C ASP A 18 8.66 -8.21 -1.68
N ASP A 19 9.89 -8.73 -1.71
CA ASP A 19 10.15 -10.17 -1.78
C ASP A 19 10.21 -10.80 -0.37
N ASP A 20 9.93 -10.02 0.67
CA ASP A 20 9.57 -10.54 1.98
C ASP A 20 8.05 -10.83 2.03
N PRO A 21 7.64 -12.11 2.17
CA PRO A 21 6.25 -12.48 2.36
C PRO A 21 5.75 -12.20 3.79
N CYS A 22 6.59 -11.75 4.72
CA CYS A 22 6.18 -11.48 6.09
C CYS A 22 5.39 -10.17 6.21
N GLY A 23 4.44 -10.14 7.14
CA GLY A 23 3.61 -8.97 7.41
C GLY A 23 2.45 -8.81 6.43
N MET A 24 1.25 -8.60 6.97
CA MET A 24 0.05 -8.28 6.19
C MET A 24 0.06 -6.77 5.87
N PRO A 25 0.01 -6.34 4.60
CA PRO A 25 -0.15 -4.93 4.26
C PRO A 25 -1.60 -4.50 4.54
N TRP A 26 -1.89 -4.18 5.80
CA TRP A 26 -3.18 -3.66 6.22
C TRP A 26 -3.04 -2.18 6.60
N PRO A 27 -4.04 -1.32 6.34
CA PRO A 27 -4.03 0.03 6.87
C PRO A 27 -4.15 -0.08 8.39
N GLN A 28 -3.03 0.09 9.08
CA GLN A 28 -2.99 0.04 10.53
C GLN A 28 -2.96 1.47 11.05
N ALA A 29 -3.89 1.80 11.95
CA ALA A 29 -3.61 2.84 12.94
C ALA A 29 -2.31 2.39 13.62
N ALA A 30 -1.32 3.28 13.66
CA ALA A 30 0.07 2.90 13.90
C ALA A 30 0.19 1.90 15.05
N GLN A 31 0.95 0.85 14.81
CA GLN A 31 1.09 -0.22 15.78
C GLN A 31 1.96 0.29 16.93
N GLY A 32 1.34 0.56 18.07
CA GLY A 32 1.97 0.33 19.36
C GLY A 32 2.38 -1.13 19.51
N ASP A 33 3.24 -1.41 20.47
CA ASP A 33 3.94 -2.67 20.83
C ASP A 33 3.10 -3.96 21.04
N GLY A 34 1.90 -4.05 20.47
CA GLY A 34 1.01 -5.21 20.54
C GLY A 34 -0.13 -5.08 21.55
N THR A 35 -0.23 -3.96 22.27
CA THR A 35 -1.32 -3.69 23.22
C THR A 35 -2.24 -2.59 22.69
N ALA A 36 -3.32 -2.97 22.01
CA ALA A 36 -4.30 -2.07 21.37
C ALA A 36 -3.67 -1.05 20.38
N PRO A 37 -4.42 -0.49 19.42
CA PRO A 37 -3.91 0.59 18.60
C PRO A 37 -3.90 1.87 19.45
N GLU A 38 -2.82 2.11 20.20
CA GLU A 38 -2.48 3.45 20.64
C GLU A 38 -2.27 4.30 19.37
N PRO A 39 -2.92 5.47 19.25
CA PRO A 39 -2.65 6.35 18.12
C PRO A 39 -1.16 6.66 18.10
N ALA A 40 -0.51 6.45 16.95
CA ALA A 40 0.89 6.86 16.80
C ALA A 40 1.04 8.29 17.30
N PRO A 41 2.16 8.64 17.95
CA PRO A 41 2.52 10.03 18.12
C PRO A 41 2.48 10.70 16.74
N GLU A 42 2.01 11.95 16.66
CA GLU A 42 1.89 12.68 15.38
C GLU A 42 3.22 12.74 14.60
N THR A 43 4.33 12.60 15.33
CA THR A 43 5.71 12.54 14.85
C THR A 43 6.15 11.17 14.31
N ALA A 44 5.32 10.13 14.38
CA ALA A 44 5.64 8.82 13.81
C ALA A 44 5.73 8.91 12.29
N GLU A 45 6.93 8.74 11.74
CA GLU A 45 7.18 8.85 10.29
C GLU A 45 6.78 7.59 9.51
N HIS A 46 6.51 6.48 10.21
CA HIS A 46 6.19 5.19 9.62
C HIS A 46 4.69 4.82 9.75
N GLY A 47 4.22 3.86 8.94
CA GLY A 47 2.89 3.26 9.07
C GLY A 47 1.71 4.04 8.46
N ARG A 48 1.90 5.30 8.04
CA ARG A 48 0.83 6.12 7.46
C ARG A 48 0.62 5.95 5.96
N GLY A 49 1.57 5.33 5.27
CA GLY A 49 1.56 5.20 3.81
C GLY A 49 0.28 4.53 3.28
N LEU A 50 -0.18 3.45 3.92
CA LEU A 50 -1.41 2.77 3.52
C LEU A 50 -2.67 3.57 3.84
N LEU A 51 -2.67 4.39 4.89
CA LEU A 51 -3.79 5.30 5.18
C LEU A 51 -3.90 6.40 4.11
N LEU A 52 -2.77 6.93 3.62
CA LEU A 52 -2.76 7.86 2.50
C LEU A 52 -3.25 7.21 1.21
N VAL A 53 -2.79 5.99 0.92
CA VAL A 53 -3.28 5.22 -0.24
C VAL A 53 -4.79 5.00 -0.13
N GLN A 54 -5.29 4.59 1.03
CA GLN A 54 -6.71 4.38 1.25
C GLN A 54 -7.54 5.66 1.08
N ALA A 55 -7.02 6.82 1.49
CA ALA A 55 -7.73 8.10 1.39
C ALA A 55 -7.71 8.69 -0.02
N CYS A 56 -6.63 8.50 -0.77
CA CYS A 56 -6.39 9.19 -2.04
C CYS A 56 -6.64 8.33 -3.28
N ALA A 57 -6.47 7.00 -3.19
CA ALA A 57 -6.57 6.14 -4.34
C ALA A 57 -8.02 5.92 -4.77
N ASP A 58 -8.24 5.81 -6.08
CA ASP A 58 -9.52 5.37 -6.62
C ASP A 58 -9.77 3.88 -6.36
N ASP A 59 -8.69 3.11 -6.30
CA ASP A 59 -8.71 1.68 -6.04
C ASP A 59 -7.32 1.23 -5.57
N TRP A 60 -7.25 0.25 -4.69
CA TRP A 60 -5.99 -0.26 -4.17
C TRP A 60 -6.15 -1.66 -3.58
N GLY A 61 -5.04 -2.38 -3.40
CA GLY A 61 -5.07 -3.69 -2.77
C GLY A 61 -3.71 -4.34 -2.62
N THR A 62 -3.73 -5.59 -2.18
CA THR A 62 -2.54 -6.43 -2.00
C THR A 62 -2.58 -7.63 -2.92
N MET A 63 -1.43 -8.00 -3.49
CA MET A 63 -1.23 -9.19 -4.29
C MET A 63 -0.11 -10.03 -3.67
N TRP A 64 -0.35 -11.32 -3.46
CA TRP A 64 0.66 -12.27 -3.01
C TRP A 64 1.32 -12.93 -4.22
N HIS A 65 2.64 -13.16 -4.13
CA HIS A 65 3.44 -13.78 -5.19
C HIS A 65 4.03 -15.10 -4.72
N GLY A 66 4.38 -15.98 -5.67
CA GLY A 66 5.21 -17.16 -5.37
C GLY A 66 4.49 -18.45 -4.95
N GLY A 67 3.17 -18.55 -5.12
CA GLY A 67 2.44 -19.78 -4.79
C GLY A 67 2.22 -19.96 -3.28
N ARG A 68 2.26 -21.21 -2.80
CA ARG A 68 2.11 -21.55 -1.37
C ARG A 68 3.32 -22.39 -0.91
N PRO A 69 4.20 -21.87 -0.04
CA PRO A 69 4.13 -20.56 0.62
C PRO A 69 4.45 -19.39 -0.33
N PRO A 70 3.92 -18.18 -0.08
CA PRO A 70 4.24 -17.01 -0.88
C PRO A 70 5.71 -16.61 -0.71
N THR A 71 6.30 -16.04 -1.76
CA THR A 71 7.70 -15.55 -1.79
C THR A 71 7.78 -14.03 -1.81
N GLY A 72 6.66 -13.34 -1.67
CA GLY A 72 6.61 -11.89 -1.69
C GLY A 72 5.18 -11.37 -1.79
N LYS A 73 5.06 -10.06 -1.70
CA LYS A 73 3.79 -9.33 -1.76
C LYS A 73 3.95 -8.04 -2.52
N SER A 74 2.86 -7.54 -3.09
CA SER A 74 2.79 -6.19 -3.65
C SER A 74 1.59 -5.45 -3.10
N VAL A 75 1.79 -4.18 -2.76
CA VAL A 75 0.68 -3.23 -2.62
C VAL A 75 0.57 -2.46 -3.92
N TRP A 76 -0.63 -2.34 -4.45
CA TRP A 76 -0.90 -1.56 -5.65
C TRP A 76 -1.99 -0.54 -5.39
N PHE A 77 -1.96 0.57 -6.12
CA PHE A 77 -3.04 1.54 -6.15
C PHE A 77 -3.22 2.13 -7.56
N ARG A 78 -4.42 2.67 -7.81
CA ARG A 78 -4.79 3.34 -9.05
C ARG A 78 -5.27 4.76 -8.75
N LEU A 79 -4.91 5.68 -9.64
CA LEU A 79 -5.45 7.02 -9.71
C LEU A 79 -6.04 7.22 -11.11
N VAL A 80 -7.24 7.74 -11.18
CA VAL A 80 -7.91 8.13 -12.41
C VAL A 80 -7.77 9.64 -12.56
N ASP A 81 -7.32 10.07 -13.73
CA ASP A 81 -7.33 11.48 -14.08
C ASP A 81 -8.78 11.97 -14.19
N ARG A 82 -9.17 12.83 -13.26
CA ARG A 82 -10.49 13.49 -13.26
C ARG A 82 -10.49 14.77 -14.08
N GLY A 83 -9.38 15.14 -14.69
CA GLY A 83 -9.11 16.41 -15.35
C GLY A 83 -8.92 16.32 -16.87
N GLY A 84 -9.82 15.62 -17.57
CA GLY A 84 -10.03 15.78 -19.02
C GLY A 84 -11.34 16.51 -19.29
N ARG A 85 -11.36 17.84 -19.14
CA ARG A 85 -12.36 18.72 -19.78
C ARG A 85 -11.68 19.57 -20.83
#